data_AF-A0A2G6CK43-F1
#
_entry.id   AF-A0A2G6CK43-F1
#
_cell.length_a   1.000
_cell.length_b   1.000
_cell.length_c   1.000
_cell.angle_alpha   90.00
_cell.angle_beta   90.00
_cell.angle_gamma   90.00
#
_symmetry.space_group_name_H-M   'P 1'
#
loop_
_entity.id
_entity.type
_entity.pdbx_description
1 polymer ?
#
loop_
_entity_poly.entity_id
_entity_poly.type
_entity_poly.pdbx_seq_one_letter_code
_entity_poly.pdbx_strand_id
1 'polypeptide(L)'
;MARRDAAVADAAPDADAAAPECVGDEGCDHLDGVCVAGRCDGGECRAEPLHDTPCDDGLRCTTDDRCHEGACQGAPLDCGDDAECTIDTCDEATGQCLHDASACECDEDSECDNGMLCDGVETCDRDGQCQPGIPVSCPPSSDECLVNVCQPATGTCAPVPTHEGGPCDDGLFCTIGDRCQSGTCGGDAADCDDGLSCTVNACGEAQGGCYVSSDTCECADDDDCDDGDPCNGVETCDPTTLSCQQGANADNGTACTDGLICTAGDVCMDGVCVGTPLDCEDGLSCTENVCSEETGACVIISNTCACQSNGQCNNGNPCDGVETCGSDGQCQPGIPVSCPPSTDPCQANTCQASTGLCALEAAMDDTPCSDGDACTLTDVCRAGQCVGSGLPDDSAGDWTVVSASPNHVSVEDIAPDGAGGLWALLDYNDTLSLGPTAGGGELQLDNDSATWSEAYAVAHYSVDGTLTSLRRVARVAIHDSGSPPRGQIAA
;
A
#
# COMPACT_ATOMS: atom_id res chain seq x y z
N MET A 1 86.98 -82.48 -112.68
CA MET A 1 86.09 -82.44 -113.85
C MET A 1 84.91 -83.36 -113.57
N ALA A 2 83.68 -82.79 -113.54
CA ALA A 2 82.35 -83.39 -113.77
C ALA A 2 81.93 -84.65 -112.96
N ARG A 3 80.68 -84.84 -112.49
CA ARG A 3 79.38 -84.12 -112.53
C ARG A 3 78.38 -84.92 -111.64
N ARG A 4 77.46 -84.21 -110.96
CA ARG A 4 75.98 -84.40 -110.78
C ARG A 4 75.40 -85.82 -110.46
N ASP A 5 74.39 -86.04 -109.60
CA ASP A 5 73.13 -85.30 -109.28
C ASP A 5 72.56 -85.60 -107.85
N ALA A 6 71.60 -84.74 -107.43
CA ALA A 6 70.71 -84.59 -106.25
C ALA A 6 69.96 -85.82 -105.66
N ALA A 7 69.28 -85.87 -104.50
CA ALA A 7 69.16 -85.09 -103.24
C ALA A 7 68.26 -85.85 -102.21
N VAL A 8 68.79 -86.09 -100.99
CA VAL A 8 68.26 -85.92 -99.60
C VAL A 8 66.78 -86.22 -99.22
N ALA A 9 66.57 -87.15 -98.27
CA ALA A 9 66.01 -86.93 -96.90
C ALA A 9 65.81 -88.23 -96.06
N ASP A 10 66.47 -88.28 -94.90
CA ASP A 10 66.44 -89.18 -93.72
C ASP A 10 65.15 -89.00 -92.86
N ALA A 11 64.72 -89.78 -91.84
CA ALA A 11 65.15 -90.98 -91.09
C ALA A 11 63.96 -91.52 -90.20
N ALA A 12 64.22 -92.62 -89.48
CA ALA A 12 63.40 -93.62 -88.78
C ALA A 12 62.41 -93.22 -87.64
N PRO A 13 61.51 -94.14 -87.19
CA PRO A 13 60.57 -93.93 -86.06
C PRO A 13 61.12 -94.48 -84.73
N ASP A 14 60.75 -93.84 -83.61
CA ASP A 14 60.99 -94.32 -82.24
C ASP A 14 59.67 -94.48 -81.48
N ALA A 15 59.57 -95.56 -80.71
CA ALA A 15 58.39 -96.03 -80.00
C ALA A 15 58.67 -96.07 -78.50
N ASP A 16 57.98 -95.25 -77.71
CA ASP A 16 57.80 -95.45 -76.27
C ASP A 16 56.60 -94.63 -75.75
N ALA A 17 55.39 -95.13 -76.03
CA ALA A 17 54.17 -94.71 -75.36
C ALA A 17 53.68 -95.91 -74.55
N ALA A 18 53.62 -95.79 -73.22
CA ALA A 18 53.10 -96.82 -72.33
C ALA A 18 51.67 -97.22 -72.75
N ALA A 19 51.37 -98.53 -72.69
CA ALA A 19 50.02 -99.02 -72.98
C ALA A 19 49.02 -98.46 -71.95
N PRO A 20 47.82 -98.04 -72.37
CA PRO A 20 46.80 -97.51 -71.45
C PRO A 20 46.33 -98.61 -70.48
N GLU A 21 46.02 -98.23 -69.24
CA GLU A 21 45.53 -99.12 -68.18
C GLU A 21 44.15 -99.71 -68.50
N CYS A 22 43.32 -98.96 -69.23
CA CYS A 22 42.02 -99.40 -69.69
C CYS A 22 41.76 -98.99 -71.15
N VAL A 23 40.90 -99.75 -71.82
CA VAL A 23 40.42 -99.45 -73.19
C VAL A 23 38.92 -99.16 -73.23
N GLY A 24 38.21 -99.49 -72.14
CA GLY A 24 36.80 -99.21 -71.89
C GLY A 24 36.48 -99.44 -70.40
N ASP A 25 35.26 -99.08 -69.99
CA ASP A 25 34.85 -99.06 -68.57
C ASP A 25 34.94 -100.44 -67.90
N GLU A 26 34.69 -101.53 -68.65
CA GLU A 26 34.86 -102.94 -68.19
C GLU A 26 36.30 -103.26 -67.71
N GLY A 27 37.28 -102.45 -68.09
CA GLY A 27 38.66 -102.56 -67.59
C GLY A 27 38.86 -101.96 -66.20
N CYS A 28 37.87 -101.25 -65.66
CA CYS A 28 37.94 -100.48 -64.42
C CYS A 28 37.03 -101.01 -63.30
N ASP A 29 36.36 -102.16 -63.49
CA ASP A 29 35.46 -102.80 -62.52
C ASP A 29 36.10 -103.04 -61.14
N HIS A 30 37.44 -103.08 -61.05
CA HIS A 30 38.12 -103.20 -59.76
C HIS A 30 37.92 -101.98 -58.85
N LEU A 31 37.46 -100.85 -59.40
CA LEU A 31 37.10 -99.63 -58.68
C LEU A 31 35.61 -99.57 -58.34
N ASP A 32 34.81 -100.54 -58.80
CA ASP A 32 33.38 -100.59 -58.49
C ASP A 32 33.16 -100.82 -57.00
N GLY A 33 32.26 -100.04 -56.44
CA GLY A 33 31.74 -100.16 -55.09
C GLY A 33 30.23 -99.95 -55.10
N VAL A 34 29.61 -100.04 -53.92
CA VAL A 34 28.15 -99.90 -53.79
C VAL A 34 27.64 -98.57 -54.38
N CYS A 35 28.41 -97.48 -54.23
CA CYS A 35 28.06 -96.15 -54.73
C CYS A 35 29.13 -95.52 -55.64
N VAL A 36 30.00 -96.33 -56.22
CA VAL A 36 31.11 -95.86 -57.06
C VAL A 36 31.21 -96.79 -58.26
N ALA A 37 31.34 -96.24 -59.46
CA ALA A 37 31.61 -97.01 -60.67
C ALA A 37 32.98 -96.63 -61.24
N GLY A 38 33.77 -97.63 -61.61
CA GLY A 38 35.01 -97.48 -62.33
C GLY A 38 34.76 -97.11 -63.78
N ARG A 39 35.39 -96.03 -64.25
CA ARG A 39 35.26 -95.53 -65.61
C ARG A 39 36.61 -95.26 -66.25
N CYS A 40 36.73 -95.61 -67.52
CA CYS A 40 37.94 -95.40 -68.29
C CYS A 40 37.94 -94.03 -68.96
N ASP A 41 38.81 -93.13 -68.52
CA ASP A 41 38.98 -91.79 -69.12
C ASP A 41 40.41 -91.64 -69.66
N GLY A 42 40.57 -91.50 -70.98
CA GLY A 42 41.88 -91.27 -71.60
C GLY A 42 42.91 -92.40 -71.43
N GLY A 43 42.47 -93.61 -71.10
CA GLY A 43 43.34 -94.77 -70.86
C GLY A 43 43.74 -95.00 -69.39
N GLU A 44 43.16 -94.24 -68.45
CA GLU A 44 43.36 -94.37 -67.00
C GLU A 44 42.01 -94.66 -66.32
N CYS A 45 41.99 -95.53 -65.31
CA CYS A 45 40.77 -95.83 -64.56
C CYS A 45 40.49 -94.77 -63.48
N ARG A 46 39.26 -94.26 -63.44
CA ARG A 46 38.80 -93.32 -62.41
C ARG A 46 37.53 -93.81 -61.74
N ALA A 47 37.43 -93.58 -60.43
CA ALA A 47 36.24 -93.83 -59.65
C ALA A 47 35.25 -92.65 -59.82
N GLU A 48 34.11 -92.89 -60.45
CA GLU A 48 33.01 -91.92 -60.55
C GLU A 48 31.95 -92.21 -59.49
N PRO A 49 31.57 -91.23 -58.65
CA PRO A 49 30.48 -91.39 -57.69
C PRO A 49 29.14 -91.64 -58.40
N LEU A 50 28.43 -92.67 -57.98
CA LEU A 50 27.05 -92.90 -58.39
C LEU A 50 26.11 -91.97 -57.60
N HIS A 51 25.05 -91.52 -58.27
CA HIS A 51 24.03 -90.65 -57.69
C HIS A 51 22.64 -91.25 -57.93
N ASP A 52 21.80 -91.24 -56.89
CA ASP A 52 20.41 -91.74 -56.92
C ASP A 52 20.26 -93.21 -57.37
N THR A 53 21.34 -93.99 -57.24
CA THR A 53 21.29 -95.44 -57.42
C THR A 53 20.89 -96.10 -56.11
N PRO A 54 19.97 -97.09 -56.14
CA PRO A 54 19.62 -97.83 -54.93
C PRO A 54 20.83 -98.53 -54.33
N CYS A 55 20.99 -98.39 -53.02
CA CYS A 55 22.02 -99.06 -52.24
C CYS A 55 21.45 -99.51 -50.90
N ASP A 56 22.29 -100.02 -50.00
CA ASP A 56 21.93 -100.37 -48.62
C ASP A 56 23.05 -99.83 -47.73
N ASP A 57 22.72 -98.91 -46.81
CA ASP A 57 23.68 -98.27 -45.90
C ASP A 57 23.96 -99.10 -44.64
N GLY A 58 23.23 -100.21 -44.48
CA GLY A 58 23.37 -101.17 -43.39
C GLY A 58 22.71 -100.74 -42.08
N LEU A 59 22.03 -99.58 -42.04
CA LEU A 59 21.26 -99.11 -40.89
C LEU A 59 19.81 -99.63 -40.99
N ARG A 60 19.19 -99.92 -39.84
CA ARG A 60 17.83 -100.49 -39.82
C ARG A 60 16.77 -99.41 -39.66
N CYS A 61 17.15 -98.24 -39.16
CA CYS A 61 16.28 -97.09 -39.01
C CYS A 61 16.45 -96.07 -40.14
N THR A 62 16.88 -96.52 -41.31
CA THR A 62 16.87 -95.76 -42.56
C THR A 62 16.03 -96.48 -43.59
N THR A 63 15.46 -95.70 -44.52
CA THR A 63 14.69 -96.20 -45.66
C THR A 63 15.05 -95.43 -46.92
N ASP A 64 14.75 -96.02 -48.07
CA ASP A 64 15.05 -95.43 -49.39
C ASP A 64 16.53 -95.04 -49.57
N ASP A 65 17.42 -95.95 -49.21
CA ASP A 65 18.87 -95.78 -49.33
C ASP A 65 19.31 -95.53 -50.77
N ARG A 66 19.95 -94.38 -50.98
CA ARG A 66 20.44 -93.93 -52.29
C ARG A 66 21.88 -93.49 -52.21
N CYS A 67 22.61 -93.72 -53.29
CA CYS A 67 23.96 -93.21 -53.41
C CYS A 67 23.96 -91.69 -53.57
N HIS A 68 24.72 -91.02 -52.71
CA HIS A 68 24.98 -89.59 -52.77
C HIS A 68 26.47 -89.33 -52.59
N GLU A 69 27.11 -88.70 -53.59
CA GLU A 69 28.54 -88.38 -53.58
C GLU A 69 29.47 -89.56 -53.23
N GLY A 70 29.09 -90.77 -53.62
CA GLY A 70 29.92 -91.97 -53.42
C GLY A 70 29.68 -92.70 -52.10
N ALA A 71 28.76 -92.21 -51.25
CA ALA A 71 28.32 -92.89 -50.03
C ALA A 71 26.86 -93.32 -50.16
N CYS A 72 26.51 -94.45 -49.54
CA CYS A 72 25.12 -94.86 -49.39
C CYS A 72 24.51 -94.16 -48.18
N GLN A 73 23.37 -93.49 -48.37
CA GLN A 73 22.67 -92.76 -47.31
C GLN A 73 21.17 -92.99 -47.47
N GLY A 74 20.49 -93.38 -46.39
CA GLY A 74 19.04 -93.44 -46.32
C GLY A 74 18.40 -92.28 -45.57
N ALA A 75 17.09 -92.11 -45.78
CA ALA A 75 16.27 -91.19 -44.99
C ALA A 75 15.89 -91.86 -43.66
N PRO A 76 15.87 -91.15 -42.53
CA PRO A 76 15.43 -91.70 -41.25
C PRO A 76 14.04 -92.36 -41.35
N LEU A 77 13.89 -93.55 -40.76
CA LEU A 77 12.62 -94.26 -40.66
C LEU A 77 11.66 -93.44 -39.78
N ASP A 78 10.52 -93.05 -40.36
CA ASP A 78 9.45 -92.37 -39.64
C ASP A 78 8.70 -93.38 -38.76
N CYS A 79 8.78 -93.16 -37.45
CA CYS A 79 8.15 -93.99 -36.42
C CYS A 79 6.93 -93.34 -35.76
N GLY A 80 6.39 -92.26 -36.33
CA GLY A 80 5.18 -91.62 -35.81
C GLY A 80 4.00 -92.59 -35.70
N ASP A 81 3.31 -92.63 -34.54
CA ASP A 81 2.04 -93.38 -34.37
C ASP A 81 0.78 -92.49 -34.39
N ASP A 82 0.94 -91.21 -34.71
CA ASP A 82 -0.11 -90.18 -34.69
C ASP A 82 -0.79 -89.98 -33.31
N ALA A 83 -0.25 -90.58 -32.23
CA ALA A 83 -0.67 -90.28 -30.87
C ALA A 83 -0.02 -88.96 -30.41
N GLU A 84 -0.76 -88.17 -29.62
CA GLU A 84 -0.39 -86.77 -29.40
C GLU A 84 0.89 -86.60 -28.56
N CYS A 85 1.20 -87.50 -27.61
CA CYS A 85 2.34 -87.35 -26.68
C CYS A 85 3.27 -88.59 -26.55
N THR A 86 3.36 -89.46 -27.56
CA THR A 86 4.31 -90.58 -27.56
C THR A 86 5.73 -90.14 -27.98
N ILE A 87 6.75 -90.60 -27.26
CA ILE A 87 8.14 -90.47 -27.75
C ILE A 87 8.41 -91.64 -28.70
N ASP A 88 8.35 -91.35 -30.00
CA ASP A 88 8.55 -92.32 -31.05
C ASP A 88 10.03 -92.46 -31.41
N THR A 89 10.58 -93.63 -31.14
CA THR A 89 11.99 -93.93 -31.43
C THR A 89 12.13 -95.23 -32.20
N CYS A 90 13.02 -95.24 -33.19
CA CYS A 90 13.41 -96.46 -33.86
C CYS A 90 14.57 -97.13 -33.12
N ASP A 91 14.43 -98.43 -32.84
CA ASP A 91 15.49 -99.26 -32.28
C ASP A 91 16.40 -99.79 -33.40
N GLU A 92 17.63 -99.31 -33.48
CA GLU A 92 18.62 -99.72 -34.51
C GLU A 92 19.03 -101.19 -34.47
N ALA A 93 18.84 -101.89 -33.34
CA ALA A 93 19.19 -103.31 -33.24
C ALA A 93 18.13 -104.19 -33.90
N THR A 94 16.86 -103.76 -33.87
CA THR A 94 15.71 -104.54 -34.31
C THR A 94 15.04 -103.98 -35.57
N GLY A 95 15.16 -102.68 -35.83
CA GLY A 95 14.41 -101.95 -36.85
C GLY A 95 12.93 -101.75 -36.50
N GLN A 96 12.58 -101.79 -35.21
CA GLN A 96 11.20 -101.62 -34.75
C GLN A 96 10.96 -100.22 -34.19
N CYS A 97 9.78 -99.67 -34.45
CA CYS A 97 9.31 -98.44 -33.80
C CYS A 97 8.83 -98.75 -32.38
N LEU A 98 9.30 -97.95 -31.43
CA LEU A 98 8.91 -97.97 -30.02
C LEU A 98 8.18 -96.66 -29.73
N HIS A 99 7.05 -96.77 -29.04
CA HIS A 99 6.19 -95.65 -28.66
C HIS A 99 6.08 -95.65 -27.13
N ASP A 100 6.67 -94.65 -26.46
CA ASP A 100 6.66 -94.54 -25.00
C ASP A 100 5.69 -93.45 -24.53
N ALA A 101 4.57 -93.86 -23.94
CA ALA A 101 3.56 -92.98 -23.33
C ALA A 101 3.86 -92.67 -21.85
N SER A 102 4.89 -93.29 -21.25
CA SER A 102 5.23 -93.11 -19.83
C SER A 102 5.75 -91.70 -19.50
N ALA A 103 5.95 -90.87 -20.53
CA ALA A 103 6.37 -89.49 -20.42
C ALA A 103 5.19 -88.50 -20.30
N CYS A 104 3.94 -88.93 -20.51
CA CYS A 104 2.76 -88.07 -20.43
C CYS A 104 2.21 -87.99 -18.99
N GLU A 105 1.80 -86.79 -18.57
CA GLU A 105 1.09 -86.56 -17.32
C GLU A 105 -0.43 -86.79 -17.47
N CYS A 106 -0.97 -86.61 -18.68
CA CYS A 106 -2.36 -86.85 -19.06
C CYS A 106 -2.46 -87.33 -20.52
N ASP A 107 -3.49 -88.14 -20.81
CA ASP A 107 -3.85 -88.55 -22.17
C ASP A 107 -5.21 -87.95 -22.62
N GLU A 108 -6.01 -87.44 -21.70
CA GLU A 108 -7.27 -86.72 -21.97
C GLU A 108 -7.56 -85.62 -20.93
N ASP A 109 -8.36 -84.62 -21.31
CA ASP A 109 -8.70 -83.46 -20.44
C ASP A 109 -9.29 -83.87 -19.07
N SER A 110 -9.98 -85.02 -19.00
CA SER A 110 -10.66 -85.48 -17.78
C SER A 110 -9.69 -85.84 -16.65
N GLU A 111 -8.44 -86.17 -16.99
CA GLU A 111 -7.40 -86.55 -16.04
C GLU A 111 -6.72 -85.34 -15.40
N CYS A 112 -6.90 -84.15 -15.98
CA CYS A 112 -6.34 -82.89 -15.48
C CYS A 112 -7.22 -82.16 -14.47
N ASP A 113 -8.50 -82.55 -14.33
CA ASP A 113 -9.43 -81.91 -13.39
C ASP A 113 -8.95 -82.08 -11.94
N ASN A 114 -8.53 -80.98 -11.32
CA ASN A 114 -8.02 -80.96 -9.95
C ASN A 114 -9.15 -80.82 -8.90
N GLY A 115 -10.40 -80.74 -9.33
CA GLY A 115 -11.60 -80.61 -8.49
C GLY A 115 -11.86 -79.20 -7.95
N MET A 116 -11.07 -78.20 -8.33
CA MET A 116 -11.30 -76.80 -7.99
C MET A 116 -12.21 -76.16 -9.06
N LEU A 117 -13.40 -75.74 -8.64
CA LEU A 117 -14.42 -75.28 -9.59
C LEU A 117 -14.27 -73.81 -10.03
N CYS A 118 -13.31 -73.06 -9.47
CA CYS A 118 -13.20 -71.61 -9.63
C CYS A 118 -11.98 -71.14 -10.44
N ASP A 119 -10.98 -71.99 -10.65
CA ASP A 119 -9.81 -71.76 -11.49
C ASP A 119 -10.00 -72.27 -12.93
N GLY A 120 -11.12 -72.93 -13.21
CA GLY A 120 -11.56 -73.26 -14.57
C GLY A 120 -11.57 -74.76 -14.81
N VAL A 121 -11.72 -75.15 -16.07
CA VAL A 121 -11.52 -76.55 -16.49
C VAL A 121 -10.12 -76.65 -17.08
N GLU A 122 -9.28 -77.51 -16.51
CA GLU A 122 -7.95 -77.82 -17.03
C GLU A 122 -8.06 -78.63 -18.32
N THR A 123 -7.09 -78.46 -19.20
CA THR A 123 -7.00 -79.20 -20.47
C THR A 123 -5.65 -79.84 -20.62
N CYS A 124 -5.61 -81.04 -21.19
CA CYS A 124 -4.38 -81.72 -21.55
C CYS A 124 -3.86 -81.13 -22.88
N ASP A 125 -2.62 -80.65 -22.90
CA ASP A 125 -2.01 -80.21 -24.15
C ASP A 125 -1.43 -81.39 -24.96
N ARG A 126 -0.95 -81.09 -26.16
CA ARG A 126 -0.35 -82.11 -27.04
C ARG A 126 0.97 -82.67 -26.50
N ASP A 127 1.63 -81.97 -25.58
CA ASP A 127 2.86 -82.47 -24.96
C ASP A 127 2.53 -83.36 -23.74
N GLY A 128 1.24 -83.68 -23.51
CA GLY A 128 0.76 -84.51 -22.41
C GLY A 128 0.84 -83.82 -21.05
N GLN A 129 0.78 -82.47 -21.00
CA GLN A 129 0.83 -81.67 -19.77
C GLN A 129 -0.53 -81.01 -19.47
N CYS A 130 -0.90 -80.99 -18.19
CA CYS A 130 -2.11 -80.31 -17.74
C CYS A 130 -1.94 -78.80 -17.72
N GLN A 131 -2.69 -78.12 -18.57
CA GLN A 131 -2.72 -76.66 -18.63
C GLN A 131 -3.75 -76.10 -17.64
N PRO A 132 -3.39 -75.05 -16.86
CA PRO A 132 -4.32 -74.42 -15.95
C PRO A 132 -5.57 -73.91 -16.66
N GLY A 133 -6.73 -74.11 -16.02
CA GLY A 133 -8.00 -73.59 -16.51
C GLY A 133 -8.04 -72.06 -16.57
N ILE A 134 -9.11 -71.54 -17.19
CA ILE A 134 -9.43 -70.11 -17.15
C ILE A 134 -10.29 -69.84 -15.91
N PRO A 135 -9.83 -69.01 -14.95
CA PRO A 135 -10.59 -68.76 -13.73
C PRO A 135 -11.98 -68.18 -13.99
N VAL A 136 -12.96 -68.62 -13.19
CA VAL A 136 -14.34 -68.18 -13.29
C VAL A 136 -14.43 -66.68 -12.96
N SER A 137 -14.63 -65.86 -13.99
CA SER A 137 -14.82 -64.42 -13.86
C SER A 137 -16.27 -64.10 -13.52
N CYS A 138 -16.50 -63.62 -12.30
CA CYS A 138 -17.83 -63.22 -11.87
C CYS A 138 -18.20 -61.81 -12.39
N PRO A 139 -19.43 -61.61 -12.90
CA PRO A 139 -19.90 -60.29 -13.28
C PRO A 139 -19.98 -59.39 -12.04
N PRO A 140 -19.84 -58.06 -12.18
CA PRO A 140 -20.00 -57.15 -11.05
C PRO A 140 -21.39 -57.32 -10.40
N SER A 141 -21.43 -57.12 -9.10
CA SER A 141 -22.69 -57.09 -8.35
C SER A 141 -23.54 -55.90 -8.78
N SER A 142 -24.86 -56.04 -8.67
CA SER A 142 -25.80 -54.91 -8.79
C SER A 142 -25.92 -54.08 -7.51
N ASP A 143 -25.39 -54.60 -6.40
CA ASP A 143 -25.32 -53.95 -5.09
C ASP A 143 -23.89 -53.44 -4.86
N GLU A 144 -23.75 -52.16 -4.51
CA GLU A 144 -22.47 -51.46 -4.36
C GLU A 144 -21.59 -52.01 -3.23
N CYS A 145 -22.18 -52.67 -2.24
CA CYS A 145 -21.47 -53.21 -1.08
C CYS A 145 -21.19 -54.71 -1.16
N LEU A 146 -21.64 -55.35 -2.23
CA LEU A 146 -21.42 -56.76 -2.49
C LEU A 146 -20.51 -56.91 -3.70
N VAL A 147 -19.67 -57.95 -3.68
CA VAL A 147 -18.92 -58.39 -4.85
C VAL A 147 -19.33 -59.83 -5.13
N ASN A 148 -19.59 -60.16 -6.39
CA ASN A 148 -19.82 -61.55 -6.77
C ASN A 148 -18.47 -62.27 -6.78
N VAL A 149 -18.34 -63.30 -5.93
CA VAL A 149 -17.14 -64.14 -5.83
C VAL A 149 -17.52 -65.58 -6.15
N CYS A 150 -16.65 -66.29 -6.87
CA CYS A 150 -16.85 -67.70 -7.19
C CYS A 150 -16.80 -68.53 -5.90
N GLN A 151 -17.83 -69.36 -5.69
CA GLN A 151 -17.93 -70.23 -4.53
C GLN A 151 -17.19 -71.56 -4.78
N PRO A 152 -16.15 -71.91 -3.99
CA PRO A 152 -15.32 -73.10 -4.26
C PRO A 152 -16.10 -74.42 -4.28
N ALA A 153 -17.22 -74.50 -3.56
CA ALA A 153 -18.03 -75.72 -3.46
C ALA A 153 -18.99 -75.93 -4.64
N THR A 154 -19.32 -74.89 -5.41
CA THR A 154 -20.33 -74.96 -6.47
C THR A 154 -19.87 -74.43 -7.82
N GLY A 155 -18.75 -73.71 -7.88
CA GLY A 155 -18.27 -73.05 -9.11
C GLY A 155 -19.15 -71.88 -9.57
N THR A 156 -20.17 -71.52 -8.79
CA THR A 156 -21.11 -70.44 -9.14
C THR A 156 -20.74 -69.14 -8.45
N CYS A 157 -20.95 -68.02 -9.13
CA CYS A 157 -20.80 -66.70 -8.55
C CYS A 157 -21.94 -66.40 -7.56
N ALA A 158 -21.57 -65.99 -6.35
CA ALA A 158 -22.52 -65.54 -5.34
C ALA A 158 -22.03 -64.22 -4.69
N PRO A 159 -22.94 -63.33 -4.28
CA PRO A 159 -22.57 -62.07 -3.65
C PRO A 159 -21.99 -62.28 -2.25
N VAL A 160 -20.90 -61.59 -1.94
CA VAL A 160 -20.26 -61.58 -0.61
C VAL A 160 -19.91 -60.15 -0.18
N PRO A 161 -19.98 -59.83 1.14
CA PRO A 161 -19.69 -58.50 1.68
C PRO A 161 -18.17 -58.29 1.78
N THR A 162 -17.55 -58.00 0.64
CA THR A 162 -16.10 -57.82 0.54
C THR A 162 -15.68 -56.45 0.03
N HIS A 163 -16.65 -55.59 -0.33
CA HIS A 163 -16.39 -54.18 -0.67
C HIS A 163 -16.30 -53.27 0.58
N GLU A 164 -15.85 -53.83 1.70
CA GLU A 164 -15.82 -53.15 3.01
C GLU A 164 -15.00 -51.85 2.95
N GLY A 165 -15.60 -50.76 3.43
CA GLY A 165 -15.00 -49.43 3.41
C GLY A 165 -14.92 -48.79 2.01
N GLY A 166 -15.45 -49.41 0.96
CA GLY A 166 -15.65 -48.77 -0.34
C GLY A 166 -16.74 -47.69 -0.29
N PRO A 167 -16.69 -46.68 -1.18
CA PRO A 167 -17.74 -45.67 -1.27
C PRO A 167 -19.02 -46.29 -1.84
N CYS A 168 -20.16 -45.90 -1.29
CA CYS A 168 -21.50 -46.25 -1.78
C CYS A 168 -22.43 -45.08 -1.52
N ASP A 169 -23.70 -45.18 -1.94
CA ASP A 169 -24.75 -44.21 -1.60
C ASP A 169 -25.93 -44.98 -0.98
N ASP A 170 -26.25 -44.72 0.29
CA ASP A 170 -27.36 -45.40 0.97
C ASP A 170 -28.74 -44.78 0.61
N GLY A 171 -28.72 -43.73 -0.23
CA GLY A 171 -29.90 -43.02 -0.72
C GLY A 171 -30.54 -42.13 0.34
N LEU A 172 -29.93 -41.98 1.51
CA LEU A 172 -30.39 -41.12 2.59
C LEU A 172 -29.59 -39.82 2.54
N PHE A 173 -30.29 -38.70 2.68
CA PHE A 173 -29.66 -37.38 2.70
C PHE A 173 -28.95 -37.12 4.04
N CYS A 174 -29.44 -37.70 5.13
CA CYS A 174 -28.97 -37.44 6.48
C CYS A 174 -27.81 -38.32 6.94
N THR A 175 -27.21 -39.04 6.01
CA THR A 175 -25.98 -39.79 6.17
C THR A 175 -24.89 -39.11 5.36
N ILE A 176 -23.69 -39.02 5.92
CA ILE A 176 -22.53 -38.43 5.26
C ILE A 176 -21.38 -39.43 5.23
N GLY A 177 -20.62 -39.39 4.13
CA GLY A 177 -19.43 -40.22 3.99
C GLY A 177 -19.76 -41.71 3.92
N ASP A 178 -20.83 -42.06 3.21
CA ASP A 178 -21.36 -43.42 3.05
C ASP A 178 -20.31 -44.44 2.63
N ARG A 179 -20.29 -45.54 3.37
CA ARG A 179 -19.35 -46.64 3.18
C ARG A 179 -20.02 -47.97 3.38
N CYS A 180 -19.51 -48.95 2.67
CA CYS A 180 -19.95 -50.32 2.85
C CYS A 180 -19.45 -50.89 4.17
N GLN A 181 -20.38 -51.36 5.00
CA GLN A 181 -20.10 -52.07 6.23
C GLN A 181 -20.96 -53.33 6.31
N SER A 182 -20.31 -54.49 6.37
CA SER A 182 -20.93 -55.82 6.43
C SER A 182 -21.98 -56.07 5.33
N GLY A 183 -21.72 -55.57 4.12
CA GLY A 183 -22.61 -55.73 2.96
C GLY A 183 -23.82 -54.80 2.93
N THR A 184 -23.88 -53.79 3.79
CA THR A 184 -24.87 -52.71 3.74
C THR A 184 -24.18 -51.38 3.55
N CYS A 185 -24.76 -50.51 2.72
CA CYS A 185 -24.32 -49.12 2.63
C CYS A 185 -24.89 -48.33 3.82
N GLY A 186 -24.05 -47.55 4.47
CA GLY A 186 -24.46 -46.62 5.52
C GLY A 186 -23.42 -45.53 5.75
N GLY A 187 -23.87 -44.35 6.14
CA GLY A 187 -23.01 -43.23 6.55
C GLY A 187 -23.11 -42.87 8.02
N ASP A 188 -22.25 -41.95 8.43
CA ASP A 188 -22.36 -41.31 9.73
C ASP A 188 -23.53 -40.32 9.72
N ALA A 189 -24.21 -40.14 10.85
CA ALA A 189 -25.31 -39.18 10.94
C ALA A 189 -24.80 -37.76 10.60
N ALA A 190 -25.51 -37.07 9.71
CA ALA A 190 -25.24 -35.69 9.36
C ALA A 190 -25.33 -34.82 10.63
N ASP A 191 -24.24 -34.12 10.93
CA ASP A 191 -24.21 -33.16 12.03
C ASP A 191 -24.95 -31.89 11.60
N CYS A 192 -26.10 -31.65 12.25
CA CYS A 192 -26.95 -30.50 12.00
C CYS A 192 -26.91 -29.48 13.13
N ASP A 193 -25.97 -29.60 14.07
CA ASP A 193 -25.85 -28.67 15.19
C ASP A 193 -25.50 -27.25 14.69
N ASP A 194 -26.40 -26.30 14.94
CA ASP A 194 -26.21 -24.88 14.65
C ASP A 194 -25.52 -24.12 15.80
N GLY A 195 -25.22 -24.81 16.91
CA GLY A 195 -24.55 -24.25 18.08
C GLY A 195 -25.47 -23.53 19.06
N LEU A 196 -26.81 -23.64 18.91
CA LEU A 196 -27.80 -23.05 19.80
C LEU A 196 -28.49 -24.12 20.67
N SER A 197 -28.74 -23.83 21.95
CA SER A 197 -29.24 -24.82 22.93
C SER A 197 -30.77 -25.00 22.95
N CYS A 198 -31.52 -24.07 22.36
CA CYS A 198 -32.99 -24.08 22.28
C CYS A 198 -33.50 -24.50 20.89
N THR A 199 -32.62 -24.89 19.98
CA THR A 199 -33.01 -25.40 18.67
C THR A 199 -33.01 -26.93 18.70
N VAL A 200 -34.11 -27.55 18.28
CA VAL A 200 -34.08 -28.97 17.92
C VAL A 200 -33.51 -29.07 16.52
N ASN A 201 -32.20 -29.32 16.48
CA ASN A 201 -31.43 -29.53 15.26
C ASN A 201 -31.66 -30.95 14.76
N ALA A 202 -32.41 -31.08 13.66
CA ALA A 202 -32.73 -32.37 13.07
C ALA A 202 -32.33 -32.39 11.59
N CYS A 203 -31.81 -33.53 11.16
CA CYS A 203 -31.72 -33.80 9.73
C CYS A 203 -33.01 -34.44 9.24
N GLY A 204 -33.54 -33.93 8.13
CA GLY A 204 -34.79 -34.40 7.55
C GLY A 204 -34.61 -34.97 6.15
N GLU A 205 -34.86 -36.27 6.00
CA GLU A 205 -34.87 -36.95 4.70
C GLU A 205 -35.87 -36.33 3.72
N ALA A 206 -37.06 -36.00 4.22
CA ALA A 206 -38.13 -35.40 3.40
C ALA A 206 -37.81 -33.96 2.98
N GLN A 207 -36.97 -33.26 3.75
CA GLN A 207 -36.54 -31.89 3.51
C GLN A 207 -35.28 -31.82 2.65
N GLY A 208 -34.52 -32.92 2.56
CA GLY A 208 -33.21 -32.95 1.90
C GLY A 208 -32.24 -31.95 2.52
N GLY A 209 -32.24 -31.85 3.85
CA GLY A 209 -31.50 -30.82 4.56
C GLY A 209 -31.55 -30.92 6.08
N CYS A 210 -30.55 -30.33 6.74
CA CYS A 210 -30.67 -29.91 8.13
C CYS A 210 -31.77 -28.86 8.23
N TYR A 211 -32.67 -29.05 9.19
CA TYR A 211 -33.69 -28.08 9.50
C TYR A 211 -33.83 -27.93 11.01
N VAL A 212 -34.07 -26.70 11.42
CA VAL A 212 -34.49 -26.42 12.79
C VAL A 212 -35.97 -26.79 12.83
N SER A 213 -36.33 -27.83 13.58
CA SER A 213 -37.73 -28.13 13.82
C SER A 213 -38.24 -27.15 14.87
N SER A 214 -38.58 -25.95 14.41
CA SER A 214 -39.27 -24.85 15.10
C SER A 214 -39.30 -24.89 16.64
N ASP A 215 -38.62 -23.93 17.25
CA ASP A 215 -39.17 -23.17 18.39
C ASP A 215 -39.57 -21.81 17.79
N THR A 216 -40.81 -21.31 17.68
CA THR A 216 -42.13 -21.54 18.32
C THR A 216 -42.25 -21.32 19.82
N CYS A 217 -41.17 -20.97 20.52
CA CYS A 217 -41.27 -20.54 21.91
C CYS A 217 -40.80 -19.07 22.01
N GLU A 218 -41.67 -18.20 22.52
CA GLU A 218 -41.25 -16.88 23.00
C GLU A 218 -40.61 -16.99 24.40
N CYS A 219 -40.97 -18.01 25.18
CA CYS A 219 -40.42 -18.30 26.51
C CYS A 219 -40.54 -19.79 26.86
N ALA A 220 -39.66 -20.31 27.72
CA ALA A 220 -39.71 -21.65 28.31
C ALA A 220 -40.05 -21.62 29.81
N ASP A 221 -39.68 -20.55 30.52
CA ASP A 221 -40.11 -20.23 31.88
C ASP A 221 -40.31 -18.71 32.08
N ASP A 222 -40.70 -18.30 33.30
CA ASP A 222 -40.98 -16.89 33.61
C ASP A 222 -39.73 -16.01 33.48
N ASP A 223 -38.52 -16.55 33.68
CA ASP A 223 -37.27 -15.79 33.60
C ASP A 223 -36.95 -15.41 32.15
N ASP A 224 -37.43 -16.18 31.16
CA ASP A 224 -37.26 -15.86 29.73
C ASP A 224 -38.10 -14.65 29.27
N CYS A 225 -39.08 -14.24 30.07
CA CYS A 225 -39.99 -13.15 29.75
C CYS A 225 -39.62 -11.81 30.38
N ASP A 226 -38.69 -11.79 31.33
CA ASP A 226 -38.24 -10.57 32.00
C ASP A 226 -37.59 -9.63 30.96
N ASP A 227 -38.27 -8.52 30.66
CA ASP A 227 -37.75 -7.50 29.75
C ASP A 227 -36.84 -6.48 30.46
N GLY A 228 -36.66 -6.64 31.78
CA GLY A 228 -35.84 -5.79 32.62
C GLY A 228 -36.46 -4.43 32.93
N ASP A 229 -37.72 -4.17 32.55
CA ASP A 229 -38.42 -2.94 32.89
C ASP A 229 -39.09 -3.05 34.28
N PRO A 230 -38.60 -2.32 35.30
CA PRO A 230 -39.21 -2.37 36.63
C PRO A 230 -40.60 -1.71 36.69
N CYS A 231 -41.07 -1.04 35.65
CA CYS A 231 -42.30 -0.24 35.66
C CYS A 231 -43.52 -0.91 35.02
N ASN A 232 -43.35 -1.92 34.17
CA ASN A 232 -44.46 -2.65 33.52
C ASN A 232 -44.84 -3.94 34.26
N GLY A 233 -44.11 -4.30 35.33
CA GLY A 233 -44.42 -5.42 36.22
C GLY A 233 -43.63 -6.67 35.87
N VAL A 234 -43.81 -7.77 36.61
CA VAL A 234 -43.13 -9.03 36.30
C VAL A 234 -43.91 -9.76 35.21
N GLU A 235 -43.29 -9.98 34.06
CA GLU A 235 -43.84 -10.83 33.00
C GLU A 235 -43.91 -12.29 33.45
N THR A 236 -44.87 -13.01 32.90
CA THR A 236 -44.99 -14.45 33.13
C THR A 236 -45.10 -15.18 31.81
N CYS A 237 -44.48 -16.35 31.73
CA CYS A 237 -44.62 -17.23 30.59
C CYS A 237 -45.93 -18.01 30.74
N ASP A 238 -46.87 -17.87 29.80
CA ASP A 238 -48.06 -18.73 29.80
C ASP A 238 -47.62 -20.15 29.41
N PRO A 239 -47.68 -21.15 30.32
CA PRO A 239 -47.18 -22.49 30.06
C PRO A 239 -48.03 -23.26 29.03
N THR A 240 -49.17 -22.70 28.61
CA THR A 240 -50.08 -23.28 27.62
C THR A 240 -49.81 -22.74 26.23
N THR A 241 -49.45 -21.47 26.11
CA THR A 241 -49.23 -20.80 24.82
C THR A 241 -47.76 -20.52 24.53
N LEU A 242 -46.87 -20.72 25.52
CA LEU A 242 -45.42 -20.48 25.43
C LEU A 242 -45.10 -19.06 24.93
N SER A 243 -45.89 -18.10 25.42
CA SER A 243 -45.85 -16.68 25.06
C SER A 243 -45.78 -15.80 26.31
N CYS A 244 -45.01 -14.72 26.25
CA CYS A 244 -44.88 -13.81 27.36
C CYS A 244 -46.16 -13.00 27.57
N GLN A 245 -46.65 -13.00 28.81
CA GLN A 245 -47.76 -12.18 29.25
C GLN A 245 -47.21 -10.97 30.00
N GLN A 246 -47.58 -9.78 29.55
CA GLN A 246 -47.18 -8.52 30.17
C GLN A 246 -47.61 -8.46 31.63
N GLY A 247 -46.73 -7.96 32.49
CA GLY A 247 -47.02 -7.67 33.89
C GLY A 247 -48.07 -6.58 34.10
N ALA A 248 -48.44 -6.36 35.36
CA ALA A 248 -49.22 -5.18 35.75
C ALA A 248 -48.27 -4.04 36.10
N ASN A 249 -48.51 -2.85 35.52
CA ASN A 249 -47.71 -1.66 35.79
C ASN A 249 -47.46 -1.45 37.29
N ALA A 250 -46.22 -1.11 37.63
CA ALA A 250 -45.85 -0.71 38.97
C ALA A 250 -46.61 0.57 39.40
N ASP A 251 -46.80 0.73 40.71
CA ASP A 251 -47.45 1.92 41.26
C ASP A 251 -46.65 3.19 40.92
N ASN A 252 -47.36 4.30 40.62
CA ASN A 252 -46.72 5.59 40.36
C ASN A 252 -45.86 6.02 41.56
N GLY A 253 -44.59 6.37 41.30
CA GLY A 253 -43.61 6.70 42.33
C GLY A 253 -42.73 5.53 42.79
N THR A 254 -42.93 4.32 42.25
CA THR A 254 -42.00 3.20 42.45
C THR A 254 -40.64 3.58 41.87
N ALA A 255 -39.56 3.36 42.63
CA ALA A 255 -38.20 3.66 42.17
C ALA A 255 -37.83 2.75 41.00
N CYS A 256 -37.30 3.34 39.94
CA CYS A 256 -36.80 2.65 38.77
C CYS A 256 -35.48 3.29 38.32
N THR A 257 -34.94 2.86 37.20
CA THR A 257 -33.88 3.58 36.50
C THR A 257 -34.22 3.60 35.02
N ASP A 258 -34.20 4.78 34.40
CA ASP A 258 -34.44 4.92 32.96
C ASP A 258 -33.17 4.66 32.13
N GLY A 259 -32.09 4.27 32.80
CA GLY A 259 -30.78 3.98 32.20
C GLY A 259 -30.04 5.23 31.71
N LEU A 260 -30.62 6.42 31.85
CA LEU A 260 -29.96 7.68 31.53
C LEU A 260 -29.16 8.13 32.75
N ILE A 261 -27.93 8.57 32.52
CA ILE A 261 -27.03 8.98 33.61
C ILE A 261 -27.28 10.44 33.98
N CYS A 262 -27.87 11.21 33.06
CA CYS A 262 -28.22 12.62 33.25
C CYS A 262 -29.62 12.85 33.82
N THR A 263 -30.25 11.80 34.33
CA THR A 263 -31.48 11.87 35.11
C THR A 263 -31.20 11.40 36.54
N ALA A 264 -31.99 11.90 37.48
CA ALA A 264 -31.91 11.48 38.87
C ALA A 264 -33.30 11.34 39.49
N GLY A 265 -33.41 10.42 40.46
CA GLY A 265 -34.64 10.18 41.19
C GLY A 265 -35.74 9.57 40.32
N ASP A 266 -35.35 8.66 39.43
CA ASP A 266 -36.27 8.07 38.45
C ASP A 266 -37.37 7.26 39.13
N VAL A 267 -38.59 7.47 38.64
CA VAL A 267 -39.78 6.85 39.17
C VAL A 267 -40.71 6.39 38.05
N CYS A 268 -41.43 5.31 38.31
CA CYS A 268 -42.46 4.84 37.39
C CYS A 268 -43.62 5.86 37.37
N MET A 269 -44.04 6.23 36.16
CA MET A 269 -45.22 7.03 35.91
C MET A 269 -46.01 6.42 34.75
N ASP A 270 -47.19 5.89 35.05
CA ASP A 270 -48.09 5.22 34.12
C ASP A 270 -47.45 4.05 33.34
N GLY A 271 -46.56 3.30 34.01
CA GLY A 271 -45.88 2.13 33.44
C GLY A 271 -44.58 2.43 32.69
N VAL A 272 -44.08 3.68 32.75
CA VAL A 272 -42.82 4.08 32.12
C VAL A 272 -41.89 4.66 33.18
N CYS A 273 -40.62 4.28 33.17
CA CYS A 273 -39.62 4.91 34.03
C CYS A 273 -39.28 6.31 33.52
N VAL A 274 -39.47 7.33 34.35
CA VAL A 274 -39.16 8.72 34.02
C VAL A 274 -38.24 9.34 35.07
N GLY A 275 -37.13 9.89 34.61
CA GLY A 275 -36.18 10.60 35.45
C GLY A 275 -36.35 12.12 35.46
N THR A 276 -35.83 12.78 36.50
CA THR A 276 -35.72 14.25 36.54
C THR A 276 -34.37 14.67 35.94
N PRO A 277 -34.34 15.56 34.91
CA PRO A 277 -33.08 15.99 34.30
C PRO A 277 -32.12 16.64 35.31
N LEU A 278 -30.83 16.29 35.22
CA LEU A 278 -29.76 16.86 36.03
C LEU A 278 -29.54 18.32 35.67
N ASP A 279 -29.63 19.21 36.66
CA ASP A 279 -29.35 20.64 36.52
C ASP A 279 -27.83 20.89 36.49
N CYS A 280 -27.35 21.40 35.35
CA CYS A 280 -25.93 21.65 35.09
C CYS A 280 -25.55 23.12 35.04
N GLU A 281 -26.45 24.03 35.39
CA GLU A 281 -26.19 25.46 35.33
C GLU A 281 -25.02 25.90 36.25
N ASP A 282 -23.98 26.51 35.66
CA ASP A 282 -22.81 27.05 36.38
C ASP A 282 -22.96 28.54 36.75
N GLY A 283 -24.09 29.15 36.37
CA GLY A 283 -24.44 30.54 36.67
C GLY A 283 -23.78 31.59 35.78
N LEU A 284 -23.03 31.19 34.74
CA LEU A 284 -22.45 32.10 33.76
C LEU A 284 -23.36 32.17 32.52
N SER A 285 -23.81 33.36 32.15
CA SER A 285 -24.69 33.52 30.98
C SER A 285 -24.00 33.29 29.63
N CYS A 286 -22.67 33.13 29.61
CA CYS A 286 -21.84 32.95 28.41
C CYS A 286 -21.40 31.49 28.18
N THR A 287 -21.80 30.58 29.07
CA THR A 287 -21.58 29.13 28.95
C THR A 287 -22.90 28.43 28.68
N GLU A 288 -22.83 27.34 27.91
CA GLU A 288 -23.91 26.38 27.77
C GLU A 288 -23.47 25.07 28.41
N ASN A 289 -24.16 24.69 29.48
CA ASN A 289 -23.84 23.54 30.31
C ASN A 289 -24.82 22.41 30.01
N VAL A 290 -24.31 21.25 29.63
CA VAL A 290 -25.13 20.07 29.36
C VAL A 290 -24.54 18.91 30.15
N CYS A 291 -25.41 18.05 30.69
CA CYS A 291 -24.97 16.80 31.27
C CYS A 291 -24.55 15.83 30.16
N SER A 292 -23.38 15.21 30.31
CA SER A 292 -22.89 14.17 29.41
C SER A 292 -23.42 12.79 29.82
N GLU A 293 -24.24 12.17 28.96
CA GLU A 293 -24.76 10.80 29.18
C GLU A 293 -23.65 9.73 29.21
N GLU A 294 -22.45 10.03 28.71
CA GLU A 294 -21.31 9.12 28.76
C GLU A 294 -20.61 9.14 30.13
N THR A 295 -20.62 10.28 30.82
CA THR A 295 -19.79 10.48 32.02
C THR A 295 -20.60 10.80 33.28
N GLY A 296 -21.87 11.17 33.15
CA GLY A 296 -22.70 11.68 34.24
C GLY A 296 -22.25 13.03 34.80
N ALA A 297 -21.32 13.70 34.12
CA ALA A 297 -20.77 14.98 34.54
C ALA A 297 -21.38 16.13 33.73
N CYS A 298 -21.57 17.27 34.40
CA CYS A 298 -21.89 18.53 33.74
C CYS A 298 -20.66 19.02 32.96
N VAL A 299 -20.83 19.21 31.66
CA VAL A 299 -19.79 19.68 30.75
C VAL A 299 -20.23 20.96 30.04
N ILE A 300 -19.28 21.86 29.82
CA ILE A 300 -19.52 23.07 29.03
C ILE A 300 -19.37 22.69 27.56
N ILE A 301 -20.45 22.74 26.78
CA ILE A 301 -20.42 22.41 25.35
C ILE A 301 -20.14 23.64 24.47
N SER A 302 -20.42 24.84 24.98
CA SER A 302 -20.01 26.08 24.35
C SER A 302 -19.56 27.09 25.41
N ASN A 303 -18.38 27.68 25.20
CA ASN A 303 -17.82 28.71 26.07
C ASN A 303 -17.43 29.93 25.22
N THR A 304 -18.17 31.02 25.41
CA THR A 304 -17.91 32.30 24.74
C THR A 304 -17.36 33.38 25.69
N CYS A 305 -17.04 32.99 26.92
CA CYS A 305 -16.48 33.89 27.91
C CYS A 305 -15.05 34.30 27.49
N ALA A 306 -14.82 35.61 27.34
CA ALA A 306 -13.54 36.16 26.90
C ALA A 306 -12.44 36.06 27.97
N CYS A 307 -12.82 36.08 29.26
CA CYS A 307 -11.92 35.95 30.39
C CYS A 307 -12.52 35.07 31.49
N GLN A 308 -11.64 34.44 32.26
CA GLN A 308 -11.96 33.65 33.45
C GLN A 308 -11.23 34.18 34.70
N SER A 309 -10.33 35.13 34.53
CA SER A 309 -9.62 35.83 35.60
C SER A 309 -9.17 37.22 35.14
N ASN A 310 -8.98 38.15 36.08
CA ASN A 310 -8.54 39.52 35.76
C ASN A 310 -7.20 39.56 35.01
N GLY A 311 -6.30 38.60 35.27
CA GLY A 311 -4.99 38.55 34.62
C GLY A 311 -5.05 38.37 33.10
N GLN A 312 -6.14 37.82 32.56
CA GLN A 312 -6.33 37.61 31.12
C GLN A 312 -6.82 38.87 30.39
N CYS A 313 -7.33 39.85 31.13
CA CYS A 313 -7.81 41.11 30.56
C CYS A 313 -6.74 42.20 30.48
N ASN A 314 -5.64 42.04 31.21
CA ASN A 314 -4.59 43.05 31.25
C ASN A 314 -3.87 43.13 29.91
N ASN A 315 -4.07 44.24 29.20
CA ASN A 315 -3.51 44.47 27.87
C ASN A 315 -2.03 44.94 27.90
N GLY A 316 -1.45 45.11 29.09
CA GLY A 316 -0.08 45.56 29.32
C GLY A 316 0.13 47.07 29.23
N ASN A 317 -0.91 47.86 29.01
CA ASN A 317 -0.88 49.31 29.03
C ASN A 317 -1.14 49.82 30.46
N PRO A 318 -0.18 50.47 31.11
CA PRO A 318 -0.38 51.00 32.45
C PRO A 318 -1.17 52.32 32.46
N CYS A 319 -1.44 52.95 31.31
CA CYS A 319 -2.09 54.27 31.22
C CYS A 319 -3.63 54.22 31.09
N ASP A 320 -4.24 53.12 30.68
CA ASP A 320 -5.70 52.90 30.64
C ASP A 320 -6.23 52.18 31.90
N GLY A 321 -5.33 51.76 32.79
CA GLY A 321 -5.64 51.16 34.09
C GLY A 321 -5.80 49.64 34.00
N VAL A 322 -5.90 48.98 35.15
CA VAL A 322 -6.01 47.51 35.19
C VAL A 322 -7.41 47.06 34.82
N GLU A 323 -7.56 46.30 33.73
CA GLU A 323 -8.82 45.68 33.35
C GLU A 323 -9.20 44.53 34.29
N THR A 324 -10.51 44.37 34.50
CA THR A 324 -11.06 43.32 35.35
C THR A 324 -12.01 42.43 34.56
N CYS A 325 -12.04 41.14 34.90
CA CYS A 325 -12.99 40.21 34.31
C CYS A 325 -14.36 40.36 35.01
N GLY A 326 -15.41 40.64 34.23
CA GLY A 326 -16.78 40.73 34.72
C GLY A 326 -17.36 39.38 35.10
N SER A 327 -18.47 39.38 35.85
CA SER A 327 -19.23 38.17 36.20
C SER A 327 -19.89 37.49 34.99
N ASP A 328 -19.92 38.17 33.85
CA ASP A 328 -20.36 37.71 32.54
C ASP A 328 -19.20 37.17 31.68
N GLY A 329 -17.99 37.05 32.26
CA GLY A 329 -16.80 36.57 31.56
C GLY A 329 -16.27 37.53 30.50
N GLN A 330 -16.64 38.81 30.53
CA GLN A 330 -16.15 39.84 29.60
C GLN A 330 -15.15 40.79 30.27
N CYS A 331 -14.13 41.24 29.52
CA CYS A 331 -13.15 42.18 30.04
C CYS A 331 -13.73 43.60 30.13
N GLN A 332 -13.75 44.14 31.34
CA GLN A 332 -14.20 45.50 31.63
C GLN A 332 -13.00 46.45 31.58
N PRO A 333 -13.10 47.61 30.89
CA PRO A 333 -12.01 48.59 30.81
C PRO A 333 -11.55 49.09 32.18
N GLY A 334 -10.25 49.35 32.31
CA GLY A 334 -9.65 49.96 33.49
C GLY A 334 -9.99 51.45 33.66
N ILE A 335 -9.50 52.04 34.75
CA ILE A 335 -9.59 53.48 34.99
C ILE A 335 -8.30 54.16 34.46
N PRO A 336 -8.39 55.04 33.45
CA PRO A 336 -7.20 55.67 32.88
C PRO A 336 -6.44 56.57 33.86
N VAL A 337 -5.11 56.58 33.75
CA VAL A 337 -4.21 57.46 34.54
C VAL A 337 -4.39 58.91 34.08
N SER A 338 -4.72 59.80 35.02
CA SER A 338 -4.89 61.23 34.77
C SER A 338 -3.66 62.02 35.25
N CYS A 339 -3.02 62.75 34.33
CA CYS A 339 -1.86 63.58 34.64
C CYS A 339 -2.24 65.07 34.82
N PRO A 340 -1.77 65.74 35.89
CA PRO A 340 -2.05 67.15 36.12
C PRO A 340 -1.33 68.05 35.10
N PRO A 341 -1.92 69.17 34.65
CA PRO A 341 -1.31 70.04 33.64
C PRO A 341 -0.02 70.72 34.15
N SER A 342 0.91 70.99 33.24
CA SER A 342 2.14 71.74 33.49
C SER A 342 1.86 73.23 33.68
N THR A 343 2.74 73.93 34.40
CA THR A 343 2.72 75.39 34.53
C THR A 343 3.47 76.13 33.41
N ASP A 344 4.28 75.42 32.62
CA ASP A 344 4.96 75.93 31.43
C ASP A 344 4.13 75.59 30.18
N PRO A 345 3.71 76.58 29.36
CA PRO A 345 2.89 76.35 28.16
C PRO A 345 3.59 75.49 27.09
N CYS A 346 4.93 75.41 27.10
CA CYS A 346 5.69 74.58 26.17
C CYS A 346 6.06 73.20 26.73
N GLN A 347 5.50 72.81 27.88
CA GLN A 347 5.68 71.48 28.45
C GLN A 347 4.32 70.88 28.86
N ALA A 348 4.18 69.55 28.78
CA ALA A 348 2.96 68.84 29.16
C ALA A 348 3.29 67.57 29.94
N ASN A 349 2.55 67.32 31.03
CA ASN A 349 2.64 66.04 31.74
C ASN A 349 1.83 64.98 31.00
N THR A 350 2.51 63.99 30.42
CA THR A 350 1.89 62.89 29.68
C THR A 350 2.16 61.57 30.39
N CYS A 351 1.18 60.65 30.40
CA CYS A 351 1.37 59.31 30.92
C CYS A 351 2.32 58.53 30.00
N GLN A 352 3.42 58.02 30.56
CA GLN A 352 4.36 57.21 29.82
C GLN A 352 3.84 55.78 29.66
N ALA A 353 3.61 55.36 28.43
CA ALA A 353 3.03 54.05 28.09
C ALA A 353 3.83 52.83 28.60
N SER A 354 5.09 53.00 28.98
CA SER A 354 5.93 51.92 29.52
C SER A 354 5.93 51.82 31.04
N THR A 355 5.55 52.88 31.76
CA THR A 355 5.67 52.96 33.22
C THR A 355 4.38 53.32 33.94
N GLY A 356 3.41 53.92 33.25
CA GLY A 356 2.17 54.44 33.85
C GLY A 356 2.37 55.71 34.68
N LEU A 357 3.58 56.29 34.67
CA LEU A 357 3.90 57.51 35.41
C LEU A 357 3.74 58.74 34.52
N CYS A 358 3.32 59.84 35.13
CA CYS A 358 3.29 61.14 34.48
C CYS A 358 4.71 61.70 34.40
N ALA A 359 5.18 61.99 33.20
CA ALA A 359 6.45 62.66 32.96
C ALA A 359 6.24 63.95 32.17
N LEU A 360 7.10 64.92 32.42
CA LEU A 360 7.10 66.21 31.75
C LEU A 360 7.80 66.04 30.39
N GLU A 361 7.05 66.25 29.32
CA GLU A 361 7.52 66.16 27.95
C GLU A 361 7.33 67.51 27.26
N ALA A 362 8.06 67.75 26.17
CA ALA A 362 7.85 68.95 25.36
C ALA A 362 6.41 68.98 24.82
N ALA A 363 5.74 70.13 24.95
CA ALA A 363 4.49 70.35 24.24
C ALA A 363 4.73 70.29 22.73
N MET A 364 3.65 70.04 21.98
CA MET A 364 3.71 69.98 20.53
C MET A 364 4.25 71.29 19.95
N ASP A 365 5.07 71.17 18.91
CA ASP A 365 5.54 72.33 18.16
C ASP A 365 4.33 73.14 17.63
N ASP A 366 4.52 74.46 17.52
CA ASP A 366 3.49 75.44 17.14
C ASP A 366 2.42 75.71 18.21
N THR A 367 2.54 75.14 19.42
CA THR A 367 1.70 75.53 20.57
C THR A 367 1.92 77.01 20.91
N PRO A 368 0.87 77.84 21.01
CA PRO A 368 1.04 79.27 21.31
C PRO A 368 1.69 79.50 22.67
N CYS A 369 2.69 80.39 22.71
CA CYS A 369 3.36 80.80 23.93
C CYS A 369 3.70 82.30 23.86
N SER A 370 4.50 82.82 24.79
CA SER A 370 5.07 84.17 24.67
C SER A 370 6.50 84.19 25.19
N ASP A 371 7.43 84.72 24.40
CA ASP A 371 8.86 84.81 24.77
C ASP A 371 9.22 86.14 25.47
N GLY A 372 8.30 87.10 25.43
CA GLY A 372 8.42 88.40 26.07
C GLY A 372 9.17 89.46 25.25
N ASP A 373 9.57 89.15 24.01
CA ASP A 373 10.14 90.11 23.06
C ASP A 373 9.00 90.85 22.32
N ALA A 374 9.14 92.17 22.15
CA ALA A 374 8.14 93.00 21.47
C ALA A 374 8.37 93.08 19.95
N CYS A 375 9.52 92.63 19.45
CA CYS A 375 9.89 92.66 18.03
C CYS A 375 9.45 91.41 17.27
N THR A 376 8.95 90.38 17.96
CA THR A 376 8.37 89.17 17.38
C THR A 376 6.84 89.33 17.29
N LEU A 377 6.26 88.88 16.18
CA LEU A 377 4.80 89.02 15.93
C LEU A 377 4.00 87.79 16.36
N THR A 378 4.65 86.62 16.39
CA THR A 378 4.04 85.33 16.76
C THR A 378 5.06 84.45 17.48
N ASP A 379 4.69 84.00 18.68
CA ASP A 379 5.54 83.14 19.52
C ASP A 379 4.91 81.76 19.65
N VAL A 380 5.71 80.73 19.37
CA VAL A 380 5.28 79.34 19.43
C VAL A 380 6.32 78.44 20.08
N CYS A 381 5.87 77.35 20.67
CA CYS A 381 6.75 76.33 21.21
C CYS A 381 7.46 75.62 20.05
N ARG A 382 8.78 75.46 20.17
CA ARG A 382 9.58 74.61 19.30
C ARG A 382 10.58 73.85 20.16
N ALA A 383 10.53 72.52 20.09
CA ALA A 383 11.33 71.63 20.92
C ALA A 383 11.25 71.94 22.44
N GLY A 384 10.04 72.29 22.92
CA GLY A 384 9.77 72.56 24.34
C GLY A 384 10.23 73.94 24.83
N GLN A 385 10.68 74.83 23.94
CA GLN A 385 11.03 76.22 24.25
C GLN A 385 10.15 77.19 23.48
N CYS A 386 9.80 78.31 24.10
CA CYS A 386 9.05 79.35 23.41
C CYS A 386 9.98 80.18 22.53
N VAL A 387 9.69 80.26 21.23
CA VAL A 387 10.47 81.03 20.26
C VAL A 387 9.56 81.98 19.46
N GLY A 388 9.92 83.27 19.41
CA GLY A 388 9.25 84.27 18.60
C GLY A 388 9.75 84.33 17.15
N SER A 389 8.86 84.65 16.21
CA SER A 389 9.18 84.78 14.78
C SER A 389 8.40 85.87 14.05
N GLY A 390 9.04 86.44 13.01
CA GLY A 390 8.48 87.43 12.08
C GLY A 390 9.10 88.83 12.22
N LEU A 391 9.97 89.22 11.28
CA LEU A 391 10.25 90.63 10.97
C LEU A 391 9.32 91.06 9.81
N PRO A 392 8.91 92.34 9.72
CA PRO A 392 7.96 92.79 8.70
C PRO A 392 8.52 92.64 7.27
N ASP A 393 7.72 92.05 6.37
CA ASP A 393 8.00 91.65 4.97
C ASP A 393 8.40 92.81 4.03
N ASP A 394 9.50 92.67 3.27
CA ASP A 394 9.91 93.57 2.18
C ASP A 394 10.61 92.89 0.97
N SER A 395 9.85 92.10 0.24
CA SER A 395 10.20 91.54 -1.08
C SER A 395 10.63 92.59 -2.15
N ALA A 396 11.94 92.83 -2.40
CA ALA A 396 12.53 93.13 -3.73
C ALA A 396 14.04 93.56 -3.72
N GLY A 397 14.94 92.73 -4.29
CA GLY A 397 16.19 93.19 -4.94
C GLY A 397 17.52 92.88 -4.23
N ASP A 398 18.57 92.66 -5.02
CA ASP A 398 19.93 92.15 -4.76
C ASP A 398 20.89 93.19 -4.12
N TRP A 399 21.82 92.77 -3.24
CA TRP A 399 22.70 93.65 -2.44
C TRP A 399 24.15 93.14 -2.27
N THR A 400 25.14 94.04 -2.33
CA THR A 400 26.57 93.80 -1.95
C THR A 400 27.21 95.08 -1.41
N VAL A 401 27.96 95.09 -0.29
CA VAL A 401 28.90 96.21 0.01
C VAL A 401 30.24 95.84 0.72
N VAL A 402 31.25 96.68 0.43
CA VAL A 402 32.67 96.71 0.85
C VAL A 402 32.93 97.81 1.91
N SER A 403 33.95 97.57 2.74
CA SER A 403 34.51 98.27 3.94
C SER A 403 34.55 99.80 4.06
N ALA A 404 34.63 100.27 5.33
CA ALA A 404 35.15 101.59 5.76
C ALA A 404 36.24 101.45 6.87
N SER A 405 37.11 102.46 7.02
CA SER A 405 38.19 102.57 8.03
C SER A 405 38.55 104.06 8.25
N PRO A 406 39.30 104.49 9.29
CA PRO A 406 39.67 103.82 10.55
C PRO A 406 39.33 104.66 11.81
N ASN A 407 38.71 104.04 12.82
CA ASN A 407 39.03 104.09 14.26
C ASN A 407 37.76 103.90 15.11
N HIS A 408 37.68 102.72 15.75
CA HIS A 408 36.77 102.34 16.83
C HIS A 408 35.28 102.13 16.50
N VAL A 409 34.99 101.14 15.66
CA VAL A 409 33.81 100.27 15.85
C VAL A 409 34.26 98.83 15.64
N SER A 410 34.00 97.97 16.62
CA SER A 410 34.27 96.53 16.59
C SER A 410 33.24 95.84 15.69
N VAL A 411 33.72 95.18 14.63
CA VAL A 411 32.92 94.28 13.80
C VAL A 411 33.28 92.87 14.23
N GLU A 412 32.31 92.11 14.75
CA GLU A 412 32.42 90.66 14.95
C GLU A 412 32.00 89.93 13.66
N ASP A 413 32.75 88.88 13.33
CA ASP A 413 32.84 88.16 12.05
C ASP A 413 31.51 87.74 11.38
N ILE A 414 31.49 87.82 10.04
CA ILE A 414 30.51 87.13 9.17
C ILE A 414 31.24 86.06 8.35
N ALA A 415 30.74 84.81 8.46
CA ALA A 415 31.08 83.66 7.63
C ALA A 415 30.22 83.61 6.34
N PRO A 416 30.64 82.88 5.29
CA PRO A 416 30.27 83.18 3.91
C PRO A 416 29.13 82.30 3.38
N ASP A 417 27.94 82.87 3.22
CA ASP A 417 26.87 82.27 2.39
C ASP A 417 26.02 83.27 1.59
N GLY A 418 26.52 84.51 1.42
CA GLY A 418 26.30 85.24 0.16
C GLY A 418 25.10 86.19 0.06
N ALA A 419 24.80 86.99 1.09
CA ALA A 419 23.79 88.07 1.02
C ALA A 419 24.13 89.32 1.86
N GLY A 420 25.17 90.08 1.47
CA GLY A 420 25.67 91.22 2.28
C GLY A 420 25.23 92.61 1.81
N GLY A 421 24.31 93.27 2.51
CA GLY A 421 24.10 94.74 2.46
C GLY A 421 24.75 95.45 3.66
N LEU A 422 25.11 96.74 3.53
CA LEU A 422 25.73 97.55 4.61
C LEU A 422 24.67 98.09 5.58
N TRP A 423 24.87 97.86 6.87
CA TRP A 423 24.12 98.50 7.96
C TRP A 423 25.12 99.19 8.88
N ALA A 424 24.86 100.46 9.22
CA ALA A 424 25.60 101.17 10.25
C ALA A 424 24.61 101.61 11.32
N LEU A 425 24.77 101.11 12.54
CA LEU A 425 24.21 101.76 13.71
C LEU A 425 25.04 103.00 13.98
N LEU A 426 24.39 104.15 14.06
CA LEU A 426 24.98 105.41 14.47
C LEU A 426 24.46 105.73 15.87
N ASP A 427 25.37 105.81 16.84
CA ASP A 427 25.05 106.27 18.17
C ASP A 427 24.94 107.81 18.18
N TYR A 428 24.56 108.37 19.33
CA TYR A 428 24.44 109.81 19.54
C TYR A 428 25.78 110.52 19.24
N ASN A 429 25.76 111.51 18.32
CA ASN A 429 26.90 112.25 17.73
C ASN A 429 27.77 111.54 16.69
N ASP A 430 27.40 110.35 16.20
CA ASP A 430 28.16 109.73 15.10
C ASP A 430 27.88 110.39 13.74
N THR A 431 28.91 110.49 12.90
CA THR A 431 28.81 111.01 11.52
C THR A 431 29.27 109.93 10.53
N LEU A 432 28.38 109.52 9.62
CA LEU A 432 28.71 108.59 8.54
C LEU A 432 29.14 109.36 7.28
N SER A 433 30.44 109.38 6.97
CA SER A 433 30.94 109.89 5.67
C SER A 433 31.16 108.76 4.68
N LEU A 434 30.41 108.79 3.57
CA LEU A 434 30.53 107.84 2.45
C LEU A 434 31.60 108.38 1.48
N GLY A 435 32.70 107.63 1.31
CA GLY A 435 33.91 108.05 0.57
C GLY A 435 33.72 108.28 -0.95
N PRO A 436 34.72 108.84 -1.66
CA PRO A 436 34.53 109.48 -2.96
C PRO A 436 34.42 108.47 -4.11
N THR A 437 33.20 108.17 -4.53
CA THR A 437 32.93 107.57 -5.86
C THR A 437 32.85 108.68 -6.90
N ALA A 438 33.27 108.38 -8.15
CA ALA A 438 33.39 109.35 -9.22
C ALA A 438 32.03 109.97 -9.60
N GLY A 439 31.65 111.03 -8.90
CA GLY A 439 30.34 111.68 -9.01
C GLY A 439 29.90 112.21 -7.65
N GLY A 440 30.65 113.16 -7.11
CA GLY A 440 30.59 113.61 -5.72
C GLY A 440 29.20 114.03 -5.21
N GLY A 441 28.91 113.56 -4.00
CA GLY A 441 27.91 114.08 -3.08
C GLY A 441 28.16 113.48 -1.69
N GLU A 442 28.59 114.29 -0.73
CA GLU A 442 28.74 113.88 0.67
C GLU A 442 27.41 114.13 1.38
N LEU A 443 26.83 113.11 2.03
CA LEU A 443 25.69 113.30 2.94
C LEU A 443 26.14 113.10 4.38
N GLN A 444 26.15 114.18 5.16
CA GLN A 444 26.25 114.11 6.61
C GLN A 444 24.87 113.84 7.22
N LEU A 445 24.77 112.77 8.02
CA LEU A 445 23.60 112.47 8.85
C LEU A 445 23.97 112.76 10.31
N ASP A 446 23.59 113.92 10.83
CA ASP A 446 23.79 114.27 12.24
C ASP A 446 22.60 113.76 13.08
N ASN A 447 22.88 112.98 14.13
CA ASN A 447 21.90 112.46 15.10
C ASN A 447 21.89 113.30 16.41
N ASP A 448 21.67 114.61 16.30
CA ASP A 448 21.83 115.57 17.40
C ASP A 448 20.63 115.67 18.38
N SER A 449 19.64 114.78 18.33
CA SER A 449 18.41 114.95 19.12
C SER A 449 18.34 114.06 20.37
N ALA A 450 18.27 114.68 21.56
CA ALA A 450 18.16 114.05 22.88
C ALA A 450 16.88 113.22 23.14
N THR A 451 16.04 113.00 22.13
CA THR A 451 14.75 112.29 22.23
C THR A 451 14.75 110.90 21.59
N TRP A 452 15.84 110.52 20.92
CA TRP A 452 15.94 109.27 20.17
C TRP A 452 17.30 108.62 20.46
N SER A 453 17.32 107.33 20.78
CA SER A 453 18.58 106.64 21.11
C SER A 453 19.34 106.21 19.85
N GLU A 454 18.64 105.94 18.75
CA GLU A 454 19.21 105.37 17.52
C GLU A 454 18.52 105.94 16.28
N ALA A 455 19.28 106.08 15.19
CA ALA A 455 18.75 106.51 13.89
C ALA A 455 19.26 105.60 12.76
N TYR A 456 18.33 105.15 11.92
CA TYR A 456 18.61 104.20 10.84
C TYR A 456 18.43 104.87 9.46
N ALA A 457 19.38 104.67 8.56
CA ALA A 457 19.29 105.11 7.16
C ALA A 457 19.75 104.00 6.22
N VAL A 458 19.10 103.89 5.06
CA VAL A 458 19.41 102.91 4.03
C VAL A 458 19.81 103.64 2.75
N ALA A 459 21.00 103.30 2.24
CA ALA A 459 21.57 103.80 1.00
C ALA A 459 21.55 102.71 -0.07
N HIS A 460 21.10 103.04 -1.27
CA HIS A 460 21.09 102.15 -2.44
C HIS A 460 22.15 102.59 -3.43
N TYR A 461 22.91 101.63 -3.95
CA TYR A 461 23.92 101.84 -5.00
C TYR A 461 23.59 100.98 -6.22
N SER A 462 23.97 101.45 -7.41
CA SER A 462 24.00 100.63 -8.61
C SER A 462 25.19 99.67 -8.60
N VAL A 463 25.15 98.68 -9.49
CA VAL A 463 26.19 97.63 -9.65
C VAL A 463 27.59 98.18 -9.92
N ASP A 464 27.72 99.39 -10.44
CA ASP A 464 29.00 100.08 -10.66
C ASP A 464 29.46 100.94 -9.47
N GLY A 465 28.73 100.91 -8.35
CA GLY A 465 29.05 101.63 -7.12
C GLY A 465 28.53 103.06 -7.06
N THR A 466 27.63 103.47 -7.98
CA THR A 466 27.04 104.82 -7.98
C THR A 466 25.84 104.88 -7.03
N LEU A 467 25.76 105.89 -6.14
CA LEU A 467 24.60 106.02 -5.22
C LEU A 467 23.34 106.39 -6.03
N THR A 468 22.27 105.60 -5.90
CA THR A 468 21.01 105.77 -6.65
C THR A 468 19.84 106.26 -5.79
N SER A 469 19.79 105.91 -4.50
CA SER A 469 18.72 106.32 -3.57
C SER A 469 19.21 106.35 -2.13
N LEU A 470 18.66 107.25 -1.30
CA LEU A 470 18.99 107.35 0.12
C LEU A 470 17.73 107.69 0.92
N ARG A 471 17.35 106.84 1.87
CA ARG A 471 16.12 106.98 2.67
C ARG A 471 16.39 106.76 4.16
N ARG A 472 15.88 107.65 5.02
CA ARG A 472 15.93 107.51 6.48
C ARG A 472 14.74 106.65 6.94
N VAL A 473 14.99 105.59 7.71
CA VAL A 473 14.00 104.50 7.90
C VAL A 473 13.33 104.52 9.28
N ALA A 474 14.05 104.76 10.38
CA ALA A 474 13.40 104.76 11.70
C ALA A 474 14.21 105.48 12.80
N ARG A 475 13.52 105.81 13.90
CA ARG A 475 14.10 106.17 15.19
C ARG A 475 13.35 105.42 16.30
N VAL A 476 14.07 104.94 17.30
CA VAL A 476 13.49 104.23 18.46
C VAL A 476 13.51 105.14 19.69
N ALA A 477 12.40 105.14 20.44
CA ALA A 477 12.23 105.90 21.67
C ALA A 477 12.42 105.01 22.91
N ILE A 478 13.02 105.55 23.97
CA ILE A 478 13.38 104.81 25.19
C ILE A 478 12.12 104.53 26.03
N HIS A 479 11.81 103.27 26.38
CA HIS A 479 10.72 102.95 27.31
C HIS A 479 11.08 101.92 28.39
N ASP A 480 10.62 102.23 29.61
CA ASP A 480 10.92 101.65 30.93
C ASP A 480 9.87 100.57 31.31
N SER A 481 10.30 99.45 31.89
CA SER A 481 9.54 98.19 32.04
C SER A 481 8.46 98.22 33.14
N GLY A 482 7.19 97.91 32.81
CA GLY A 482 6.19 97.64 33.88
C GLY A 482 4.69 97.56 33.56
N SER A 483 4.20 97.64 32.31
CA SER A 483 2.79 97.36 31.96
C SER A 483 2.64 97.07 30.45
N PRO A 484 1.70 96.21 30.01
CA PRO A 484 1.62 95.74 28.64
C PRO A 484 1.25 96.87 27.66
N PRO A 485 1.77 96.86 26.42
CA PRO A 485 1.64 97.97 25.49
C PRO A 485 0.20 98.15 25.01
N ARG A 486 -0.41 99.30 25.34
CA ARG A 486 -1.41 99.97 24.50
C ARG A 486 -0.71 101.06 23.68
N GLY A 487 -0.68 100.93 22.37
CA GLY A 487 -0.29 101.98 21.44
C GLY A 487 -0.04 101.40 20.05
N GLN A 488 -0.95 101.55 19.09
CA GLN A 488 -0.97 102.71 18.21
C GLN A 488 0.44 103.21 17.87
N ILE A 489 0.99 102.72 16.77
CA ILE A 489 1.98 103.47 15.99
C ILE A 489 1.18 104.41 15.09
N ALA A 490 1.34 105.72 15.35
CA ALA A 490 0.92 106.77 14.43
C ALA A 490 1.89 106.80 13.25
N ALA A 491 1.34 106.79 12.03
CA ALA A 491 2.08 107.03 10.79
C ALA A 491 2.48 108.52 10.65
#